data_AF-A0A6B2DHG2-F1
#
_entry.id   AF-A0A6B2DHG2-F1
#
_cell.length_a   1.000
_cell.length_b   1.000
_cell.length_c   1.000
_cell.angle_alpha   90.00
_cell.angle_beta   90.00
_cell.angle_gamma   90.00
#
_symmetry.space_group_name_H-M   'P 1'
#
loop_
_entity.id
_entity.type
_entity.pdbx_description
1 polymer ?
#
loop_
_entity_poly.entity_id
_entity_poly.type
_entity_poly.pdbx_seq_one_letter_code
_entity_poly.pdbx_strand_id
1 'polypeptide(L)'
;YPIVVLLFLKRELLGRSVRAVVASVAGFAVPYGAYVVFRWFEFGRLVPNTAVAKGQEPPTLDDLARPGEIVSYVGWLVVAIAVACLVMLMIRPSKLRTGLIALLAPFGLTVVAYIVLEYDWMGQLRFATPVWTLGAFGAAVVVVEALSAARLRGRIVLACLLVVAAVSSVSGFYTQGTTYRANVKTAFCIVAERDAQAVNGFADILKLPDTAQVGLIDLGGTSLGSRIRVLDLAGLGDKPIADYLHRADMQGLRDYVFTKAKPELITFIGSWITTLQFDKDPRFDQDYVTIFVNQPIGNMTVDSRNWVSYHVRRDLVDPAKLAELQAYAQKTLPPILELNKTAGLRGCANIQPGMKVS
;
A
#
# COMPACT_ATOMS: atom_id res chain seq x y z
N TYR A 1 -22.41 8.66 15.35
CA TYR A 1 -22.63 8.22 13.96
C TYR A 1 -24.04 8.56 13.49
N PRO A 2 -24.19 9.38 12.43
CA PRO A 2 -25.50 9.79 11.90
C PRO A 2 -26.42 8.62 11.53
N ILE A 3 -25.89 7.59 10.88
CA ILE A 3 -26.66 6.38 10.50
C ILE A 3 -27.26 5.69 11.73
N VAL A 4 -26.49 5.56 12.81
CA VAL A 4 -26.97 4.97 14.07
C VAL A 4 -28.10 5.82 14.67
N VAL A 5 -27.98 7.15 14.65
CA VAL A 5 -29.01 8.05 15.17
C VAL A 5 -30.31 7.93 14.38
N LEU A 6 -30.25 7.77 13.05
CA LEU A 6 -31.44 7.55 12.22
C LEU A 6 -32.21 6.27 12.62
N LEU A 7 -31.50 5.21 13.01
CA LEU A 7 -32.12 3.95 13.42
C LEU A 7 -32.84 4.03 14.78
N PHE A 8 -32.48 4.99 15.63
CA PHE A 8 -33.00 5.12 17.00
C PHE A 8 -33.69 6.46 17.27
N LEU A 9 -34.04 7.22 16.23
CA LEU A 9 -34.57 8.56 16.36
C LEU A 9 -35.94 8.56 17.05
N LYS A 10 -36.07 9.34 18.12
CA LYS A 10 -37.34 9.63 18.80
C LYS A 10 -37.54 11.13 18.91
N ARG A 11 -38.79 11.60 18.76
CA ARG A 11 -39.14 13.03 18.85
C ARG A 11 -38.65 13.67 20.15
N GLU A 12 -38.81 12.97 21.26
CA GLU A 12 -38.39 13.42 22.60
C GLU A 12 -36.86 13.60 22.77
N LEU A 13 -36.06 12.94 21.92
CA LEU A 13 -34.59 12.98 21.98
C LEU A 13 -33.98 13.87 20.89
N LEU A 14 -34.80 14.53 20.07
CA LEU A 14 -34.34 15.21 18.85
C LEU A 14 -33.17 16.18 19.10
N GLY A 15 -33.27 17.04 20.11
CA GLY A 15 -32.19 17.99 20.44
C GLY A 15 -30.88 17.30 20.86
N ARG A 16 -30.95 16.20 21.62
CA ARG A 16 -29.78 15.41 22.00
C ARG A 16 -29.18 14.69 20.79
N SER A 17 -30.03 14.12 19.94
CA SER A 17 -29.65 13.45 18.70
C SER A 17 -28.93 14.40 17.74
N VAL A 18 -29.45 15.61 17.53
CA VAL A 18 -28.80 16.64 16.71
C VAL A 18 -27.44 16.99 17.29
N ARG A 19 -27.32 17.24 18.60
CA ARG A 19 -26.03 17.54 19.24
C ARG A 19 -25.02 16.40 19.06
N ALA A 20 -25.44 15.15 19.21
CA ALA A 20 -24.58 13.98 19.02
C ALA A 20 -24.14 13.81 17.56
N VAL A 21 -25.04 14.07 16.60
CA VAL A 21 -24.72 14.08 15.16
C VAL A 21 -23.71 15.18 14.85
N VAL A 22 -23.95 16.41 15.30
CA VAL A 22 -23.04 17.54 15.10
C VAL A 22 -21.67 17.25 15.70
N ALA A 23 -21.60 16.74 16.94
CA ALA A 23 -20.34 16.37 17.57
C ALA A 23 -19.62 15.25 16.79
N SER A 24 -20.34 14.22 16.35
CA SER A 24 -19.78 13.12 15.55
C SER A 24 -19.29 13.58 14.18
N VAL A 25 -20.02 14.48 13.52
CA VAL A 25 -19.65 15.04 12.22
C VAL A 25 -18.47 15.97 12.36
N ALA A 26 -18.48 16.90 13.33
CA ALA A 26 -17.37 17.81 13.59
C ALA A 26 -16.09 17.05 13.98
N GLY A 27 -16.21 16.01 14.82
CA GLY A 27 -15.09 15.17 15.21
C GLY A 27 -14.41 14.43 14.05
N PHE A 28 -15.10 14.21 12.94
CA PHE A 28 -14.53 13.68 11.71
C PHE A 28 -14.12 14.78 10.73
N ALA A 29 -15.05 15.69 10.42
CA ALA A 29 -14.91 16.69 9.37
C ALA A 29 -13.81 17.72 9.67
N VAL A 30 -13.56 18.06 10.94
CA VAL A 30 -12.48 18.98 11.30
C VAL A 30 -11.09 18.36 11.03
N PRO A 31 -10.70 17.22 11.62
CA PRO A 31 -9.38 16.64 11.35
C PRO A 31 -9.23 16.15 9.90
N TYR A 32 -10.27 15.50 9.34
CA TYR A 32 -10.22 15.03 7.96
C TYR A 32 -10.24 16.19 6.96
N GLY A 33 -11.05 17.21 7.21
CA GLY A 33 -11.09 18.43 6.39
C GLY A 33 -9.76 19.18 6.43
N ALA A 34 -9.13 19.31 7.60
CA ALA A 34 -7.78 19.87 7.72
C ALA A 34 -6.75 19.07 6.91
N TYR A 35 -6.81 17.73 6.97
CA TYR A 35 -5.98 16.86 6.14
C TYR A 35 -6.22 17.05 4.64
N VAL A 36 -7.48 17.13 4.19
CA VAL A 36 -7.84 17.37 2.78
C VAL A 36 -7.37 18.75 2.31
N VAL A 37 -7.49 19.78 3.14
CA VAL A 37 -6.97 21.12 2.85
C VAL A 37 -5.45 21.10 2.75
N PHE A 38 -4.75 20.46 3.68
CA PHE A 38 -3.31 20.24 3.59
C PHE A 38 -2.94 19.53 2.28
N ARG A 39 -3.64 18.45 1.92
CA ARG A 39 -3.40 17.76 0.64
C ARG A 39 -3.61 18.65 -0.57
N TRP A 40 -4.62 19.51 -0.54
CA TRP A 40 -4.88 20.45 -1.63
C TRP A 40 -3.72 21.41 -1.80
N PHE A 41 -3.17 21.97 -0.72
CA PHE A 41 -2.02 22.87 -0.80
C PHE A 41 -0.71 22.15 -1.14
N GLU A 42 -0.47 20.99 -0.57
CA GLU A 42 0.78 20.24 -0.74
C GLU A 42 0.85 19.51 -2.09
N PHE A 43 -0.23 18.82 -2.46
CA PHE A 43 -0.26 17.94 -3.65
C PHE A 43 -1.15 18.49 -4.77
N GLY A 44 -1.86 19.60 -4.57
CA GLY A 44 -2.77 20.15 -5.56
C GLY A 44 -3.95 19.24 -5.88
N ARG A 45 -4.33 18.31 -4.97
CA ARG A 45 -5.41 17.34 -5.15
C ARG A 45 -6.08 16.95 -3.82
N LEU A 46 -7.39 16.71 -3.89
CA LEU A 46 -8.19 16.25 -2.74
C LEU A 46 -8.02 14.75 -2.46
N VAL A 47 -7.75 13.97 -3.51
CA VAL A 47 -7.53 12.52 -3.44
C VAL A 47 -6.05 12.15 -3.57
N PRO A 48 -5.63 10.97 -3.09
CA PRO A 48 -4.29 10.44 -3.34
C PRO A 48 -3.96 10.33 -4.84
N ASN A 49 -2.73 10.67 -5.23
CA ASN A 49 -2.26 10.49 -6.61
C ASN A 49 -2.33 9.02 -7.03
N THR A 50 -2.13 8.09 -6.09
CA THR A 50 -2.31 6.66 -6.29
C THR A 50 -3.71 6.28 -6.79
N ALA A 51 -4.77 6.92 -6.31
CA ALA A 51 -6.13 6.66 -6.77
C ALA A 51 -6.35 7.14 -8.21
N VAL A 52 -5.70 8.25 -8.59
CA VAL A 52 -5.74 8.79 -9.95
C VAL A 52 -4.91 7.92 -10.90
N ALA A 53 -3.65 7.66 -10.57
CA ALA A 53 -2.71 6.91 -11.40
C ALA A 53 -3.22 5.49 -11.69
N LYS A 54 -3.90 4.86 -10.72
CA LYS A 54 -4.51 3.54 -10.89
C LYS A 54 -5.88 3.56 -11.58
N GLY A 55 -6.48 4.74 -11.77
CA GLY A 55 -7.80 4.86 -12.39
C GLY A 55 -8.90 4.20 -11.58
N GLN A 56 -9.00 4.49 -10.27
CA GLN A 56 -10.06 3.94 -9.41
C GLN A 56 -11.46 4.21 -10.01
N GLU A 57 -12.18 3.14 -10.36
CA GLU A 57 -13.54 3.18 -10.89
C GLU A 57 -14.59 2.81 -9.83
N PRO A 58 -15.89 3.09 -10.08
CA PRO A 58 -16.98 2.56 -9.26
C PRO A 58 -16.98 1.02 -9.24
N PRO A 59 -17.39 0.39 -8.13
CA PRO A 59 -17.42 -1.07 -8.05
C PRO A 59 -18.43 -1.67 -9.02
N THR A 60 -18.10 -2.85 -9.53
CA THR A 60 -18.96 -3.71 -10.34
C THR A 60 -19.76 -4.67 -9.46
N LEU A 61 -20.64 -5.47 -10.07
CA LEU A 61 -21.37 -6.52 -9.35
C LEU A 61 -20.45 -7.62 -8.83
N ASP A 62 -19.35 -7.91 -9.53
CA ASP A 62 -18.40 -8.94 -9.13
C ASP A 62 -17.64 -8.53 -7.86
N ASP A 63 -17.44 -7.22 -7.65
CA ASP A 63 -16.80 -6.69 -6.43
C ASP A 63 -17.61 -6.99 -5.16
N LEU A 64 -18.91 -7.25 -5.27
CA LEU A 64 -19.76 -7.64 -4.13
C LEU A 64 -19.35 -8.98 -3.52
N ALA A 65 -18.61 -9.83 -4.25
CA ALA A 65 -18.09 -11.10 -3.75
C ALA A 65 -16.81 -10.96 -2.92
N ARG A 66 -16.13 -9.81 -2.97
CA ARG A 66 -14.83 -9.57 -2.32
C ARG A 66 -14.80 -9.76 -0.81
N PRO A 67 -15.87 -9.53 -0.02
CA PRO A 67 -15.88 -9.90 1.39
C PRO A 67 -15.60 -11.40 1.62
N GLY A 68 -15.83 -12.26 0.62
CA GLY A 68 -15.44 -13.67 0.65
C GLY A 68 -13.93 -13.88 0.81
N GLU A 69 -13.09 -12.95 0.33
CA GLU A 69 -11.64 -12.97 0.53
C GLU A 69 -11.29 -12.80 2.01
N ILE A 70 -11.98 -11.88 2.70
CA ILE A 70 -11.82 -11.61 4.14
C ILE A 70 -12.20 -12.86 4.95
N VAL A 71 -13.35 -13.47 4.61
CA VAL A 71 -13.82 -14.69 5.27
C VAL A 71 -12.84 -15.85 5.06
N SER A 72 -12.34 -16.00 3.83
CA SER A 72 -11.36 -17.04 3.49
C SER A 72 -10.02 -16.82 4.20
N TYR A 73 -9.58 -15.56 4.30
CA TYR A 73 -8.33 -15.16 4.94
C TYR A 73 -8.33 -15.49 6.43
N VAL A 74 -9.41 -15.15 7.16
CA VAL A 74 -9.53 -15.41 8.61
C VAL A 74 -9.90 -16.87 8.89
N GLY A 75 -10.67 -17.50 8.02
CA GLY A 75 -11.25 -18.82 8.25
C GLY A 75 -12.75 -18.72 8.52
N TRP A 76 -13.52 -19.40 7.68
CA TRP A 76 -14.98 -19.33 7.68
C TRP A 76 -15.62 -19.77 9.01
N LEU A 77 -15.00 -20.71 9.74
CA LEU A 77 -15.51 -21.21 11.03
C LEU A 77 -15.56 -20.10 12.08
N VAL A 78 -14.51 -19.28 12.19
CA VAL A 78 -14.47 -18.16 13.14
C VAL A 78 -15.58 -17.15 12.80
N VAL A 79 -15.75 -16.85 11.53
CA VAL A 79 -16.80 -15.94 11.05
C VAL A 79 -18.18 -16.50 11.36
N ALA A 80 -18.43 -17.78 11.07
CA ALA A 80 -19.72 -18.43 11.31
C ALA A 80 -20.09 -18.43 12.80
N ILE A 81 -19.13 -18.73 13.69
CA ILE A 81 -19.35 -18.69 15.14
C ILE A 81 -19.67 -17.27 15.62
N ALA A 82 -18.90 -16.28 15.16
CA ALA A 82 -19.14 -14.88 15.52
C ALA A 82 -20.53 -14.40 15.04
N VAL A 83 -20.92 -14.75 13.81
CA VAL A 83 -22.26 -14.44 13.26
C VAL A 83 -23.35 -15.16 14.05
N ALA A 84 -23.18 -16.43 14.41
CA ALA A 84 -24.15 -17.16 15.23
C ALA A 84 -24.32 -16.53 16.62
N CYS A 85 -23.23 -16.13 17.28
CA CYS A 85 -23.26 -15.40 18.55
C CYS A 85 -23.96 -14.05 18.40
N LEU A 86 -23.65 -13.31 17.33
CA LEU A 86 -24.30 -12.05 17.01
C LEU A 86 -25.82 -12.24 16.85
N VAL A 87 -26.26 -13.18 16.01
CA VAL A 87 -27.68 -13.47 15.78
C VAL A 87 -28.36 -13.81 17.11
N MET A 88 -27.77 -14.66 17.94
CA MET A 88 -28.30 -15.02 19.26
C MET A 88 -28.54 -13.80 20.16
N LEU A 89 -27.57 -12.88 20.21
CA LEU A 89 -27.66 -11.65 21.00
C LEU A 89 -28.64 -10.63 20.43
N MET A 90 -28.90 -10.70 19.11
CA MET A 90 -29.82 -9.80 18.41
C MET A 90 -31.30 -10.19 18.53
N ILE A 91 -31.62 -11.44 18.89
CA ILE A 91 -33.01 -11.95 19.00
C ILE A 91 -33.80 -11.19 20.07
N ARG A 92 -33.19 -10.86 21.21
CA ARG A 92 -33.89 -10.22 22.33
C ARG A 92 -33.53 -8.73 22.46
N PRO A 93 -34.52 -7.85 22.71
CA PRO A 93 -34.25 -6.44 22.97
C PRO A 93 -33.40 -6.30 24.25
N SER A 94 -32.28 -5.59 24.13
CA SER A 94 -31.36 -5.33 25.25
C SER A 94 -30.54 -4.05 24.99
N LYS A 95 -29.90 -3.51 26.04
CA LYS A 95 -28.93 -2.43 25.88
C LYS A 95 -27.74 -2.86 25.02
N LEU A 96 -27.32 -4.12 25.15
CA LEU A 96 -26.28 -4.72 24.33
C LEU A 96 -26.66 -4.73 22.85
N ARG A 97 -27.89 -5.12 22.50
CA ARG A 97 -28.39 -5.07 21.11
C ARG A 97 -28.24 -3.67 20.49
N THR A 98 -28.54 -2.63 21.27
CA THR A 98 -28.40 -1.24 20.82
C THR A 98 -26.93 -0.89 20.55
N GLY A 99 -26.03 -1.29 21.46
CA GLY A 99 -24.59 -1.12 21.28
C GLY A 99 -24.03 -1.90 20.07
N LEU A 100 -24.49 -3.13 19.86
CA LEU A 100 -24.11 -3.96 18.72
C LEU A 100 -24.56 -3.34 17.39
N ILE A 101 -25.78 -2.82 17.29
CA ILE A 101 -26.23 -2.08 16.10
C ILE A 101 -25.35 -0.85 15.85
N ALA A 102 -24.98 -0.13 16.92
CA ALA A 102 -24.09 1.02 16.81
C ALA A 102 -22.69 0.65 16.32
N LEU A 103 -22.21 -0.57 16.59
CA LEU A 103 -20.94 -1.11 16.10
C LEU A 103 -21.04 -1.69 14.68
N LEU A 104 -22.16 -2.33 14.35
CA LEU A 104 -22.39 -2.93 13.02
C LEU A 104 -22.47 -1.88 11.93
N ALA A 105 -22.96 -0.67 12.22
CA ALA A 105 -23.02 0.41 11.24
C ALA A 105 -21.62 0.81 10.70
N PRO A 106 -20.64 1.21 11.53
CA PRO A 106 -19.29 1.49 11.02
C PRO A 106 -18.61 0.24 10.47
N PHE A 107 -18.81 -0.95 11.05
CA PHE A 107 -18.27 -2.20 10.49
C PHE A 107 -18.77 -2.45 9.06
N GLY A 108 -20.08 -2.33 8.82
CA GLY A 108 -20.66 -2.46 7.48
C GLY A 108 -20.07 -1.45 6.50
N LEU A 109 -19.87 -0.20 6.92
CA LEU A 109 -19.21 0.82 6.08
C LEU A 109 -17.76 0.45 5.75
N THR A 110 -17.02 -0.18 6.67
CA THR A 110 -15.65 -0.64 6.37
C THR A 110 -15.63 -1.78 5.35
N VAL A 111 -16.62 -2.68 5.38
CA VAL A 111 -16.77 -3.74 4.36
C VAL A 111 -17.14 -3.14 3.01
N VAL A 112 -18.05 -2.16 2.98
CA VAL A 112 -18.40 -1.41 1.76
C VAL A 112 -17.18 -0.68 1.20
N ALA A 113 -16.38 -0.03 2.06
CA ALA A 113 -15.16 0.62 1.63
C ALA A 113 -14.17 -0.38 1.01
N TYR A 114 -14.04 -1.58 1.58
CA TYR A 114 -13.20 -2.64 1.01
C TYR A 114 -13.68 -3.09 -0.38
N ILE A 115 -14.98 -3.23 -0.59
CA ILE A 115 -15.59 -3.56 -1.90
C ILE A 115 -15.23 -2.52 -2.96
N VAL A 116 -15.23 -1.24 -2.58
CA VAL A 116 -14.97 -0.12 -3.50
C VAL A 116 -13.50 0.00 -3.89
N LEU A 117 -12.55 -0.37 -3.01
CA LEU A 117 -11.13 -0.13 -3.24
C LEU A 117 -10.55 -1.02 -4.34
N GLU A 118 -9.80 -0.46 -5.29
CA GLU A 118 -9.10 -1.20 -6.35
C GLU A 118 -8.32 -2.43 -5.83
N TYR A 119 -8.17 -3.45 -6.67
CA TYR A 119 -7.47 -4.68 -6.33
C TYR A 119 -6.05 -4.43 -5.76
N ASP A 120 -5.72 -5.12 -4.67
CA ASP A 120 -4.41 -5.01 -4.02
C ASP A 120 -3.54 -6.24 -4.27
N TRP A 121 -2.62 -6.10 -5.23
CA TRP A 121 -1.65 -7.14 -5.58
C TRP A 121 -0.56 -7.37 -4.52
N MET A 122 -0.44 -6.49 -3.50
CA MET A 122 0.60 -6.58 -2.47
C MET A 122 0.30 -7.62 -1.37
N GLY A 123 -0.86 -8.26 -1.41
CA GLY A 123 -1.24 -9.39 -0.54
C GLY A 123 -1.60 -9.00 0.89
N GLN A 124 -1.95 -10.01 1.70
CA GLN A 124 -2.32 -9.88 3.11
C GLN A 124 -3.50 -8.93 3.40
N LEU A 125 -4.32 -8.63 2.39
CA LEU A 125 -5.55 -7.84 2.52
C LEU A 125 -5.37 -6.54 3.33
N ARG A 126 -4.25 -5.84 3.15
CA ARG A 126 -3.89 -4.67 3.98
C ARG A 126 -4.90 -3.51 3.87
N PHE A 127 -5.64 -3.41 2.76
CA PHE A 127 -6.74 -2.45 2.62
C PHE A 127 -7.97 -2.77 3.48
N ALA A 128 -8.07 -3.99 4.03
CA ALA A 128 -9.11 -4.38 4.98
C ALA A 128 -8.78 -4.01 6.44
N THR A 129 -7.76 -3.18 6.71
CA THR A 129 -7.36 -2.80 8.09
C THR A 129 -8.53 -2.38 8.98
N PRO A 130 -9.47 -1.51 8.54
CA PRO A 130 -10.60 -1.13 9.38
C PRO A 130 -11.56 -2.31 9.67
N VAL A 131 -11.68 -3.26 8.72
CA VAL A 131 -12.45 -4.50 8.90
C VAL A 131 -11.79 -5.37 9.97
N TRP A 132 -10.46 -5.47 9.99
CA TRP A 132 -9.72 -6.22 11.03
C TRP A 132 -9.94 -5.63 12.42
N THR A 133 -9.83 -4.31 12.57
CA THR A 133 -9.99 -3.65 13.86
C THR A 133 -11.42 -3.79 14.39
N LEU A 134 -12.42 -3.42 13.59
CA LEU A 134 -13.83 -3.46 14.02
C LEU A 134 -14.38 -4.88 14.09
N GLY A 135 -13.98 -5.74 13.15
CA GLY A 135 -14.38 -7.15 13.10
C GLY A 135 -13.84 -7.94 14.28
N ALA A 136 -12.55 -7.80 14.62
CA ALA A 136 -11.97 -8.46 15.78
C ALA A 136 -12.60 -7.97 17.09
N PHE A 137 -12.79 -6.65 17.24
CA PHE A 137 -13.47 -6.08 18.39
C PHE A 137 -14.90 -6.57 18.52
N GLY A 138 -15.68 -6.51 17.43
CA GLY A 138 -17.07 -6.97 17.41
C GLY A 138 -17.20 -8.47 17.69
N ALA A 139 -16.35 -9.29 17.07
CA ALA A 139 -16.30 -10.73 17.31
C ALA A 139 -16.00 -11.05 18.79
N ALA A 140 -15.02 -10.37 19.39
CA ALA A 140 -14.69 -10.56 20.80
C ALA A 140 -15.88 -10.22 21.70
N VAL A 141 -16.54 -9.07 21.47
CA VAL A 141 -17.73 -8.66 22.23
C VAL A 141 -18.84 -9.70 22.11
N VAL A 142 -19.24 -10.09 20.90
CA VAL A 142 -20.37 -11.03 20.74
C VAL A 142 -20.07 -12.41 21.30
N VAL A 143 -18.84 -12.89 21.20
CA VAL A 143 -18.44 -14.20 21.74
C VAL A 143 -18.44 -14.19 23.26
N VAL A 144 -17.85 -13.16 23.90
CA VAL A 144 -17.79 -13.05 25.36
C VAL A 144 -19.18 -12.90 25.97
N GLU A 145 -20.04 -12.10 25.36
CA GLU A 145 -21.42 -11.91 25.81
C GLU A 145 -22.26 -13.19 25.62
N ALA A 146 -22.07 -13.91 24.50
CA ALA A 146 -22.72 -15.20 24.28
C ALA A 146 -22.28 -16.27 25.29
N LEU A 147 -20.97 -16.34 25.60
CA LEU A 147 -20.45 -17.23 26.65
C LEU A 147 -21.03 -16.88 28.03
N SER A 148 -21.11 -15.59 28.35
CA SER A 148 -21.65 -15.11 29.62
C SER A 148 -23.12 -15.47 29.79
N ALA A 149 -23.93 -15.33 28.72
CA ALA A 149 -25.34 -15.67 28.69
C ALA A 149 -25.64 -17.18 28.61
N ALA A 150 -24.67 -17.99 28.15
CA ALA A 150 -24.85 -19.43 27.98
C ALA A 150 -24.85 -20.22 29.30
N ARG A 151 -25.65 -21.28 29.34
CA ARG A 151 -25.57 -22.33 30.38
C ARG A 151 -24.27 -23.14 30.23
N LEU A 152 -23.87 -23.88 31.26
CA LEU A 152 -22.62 -24.67 31.27
C LEU A 152 -22.40 -25.51 30.00
N ARG A 153 -23.41 -26.27 29.55
CA ARG A 153 -23.32 -27.06 28.31
C ARG A 153 -23.05 -26.19 27.07
N GLY A 154 -23.73 -25.05 26.96
CA GLY A 154 -23.53 -24.11 25.85
C GLY A 154 -22.15 -23.46 25.89
N ARG A 155 -21.63 -23.15 27.09
CA ARG A 155 -20.26 -22.65 27.28
C ARG A 155 -19.22 -23.67 26.82
N ILE A 156 -19.39 -24.94 27.20
CA ILE A 156 -18.50 -26.03 26.76
C ILE A 156 -18.54 -26.17 25.24
N VAL A 157 -19.72 -26.24 24.64
CA VAL A 157 -19.87 -26.37 23.18
C VAL A 157 -19.23 -25.18 22.46
N LEU A 158 -19.54 -23.95 22.86
CA LEU A 158 -18.98 -22.74 22.25
C LEU A 158 -17.45 -22.68 22.43
N ALA A 159 -16.93 -23.04 23.60
CA ALA A 159 -15.49 -23.12 23.82
C ALA A 159 -14.82 -24.16 22.91
N CYS A 160 -15.38 -25.36 22.78
CA CYS A 160 -14.86 -26.38 21.87
C CYS A 160 -14.88 -25.90 20.41
N LEU A 161 -15.99 -25.28 19.96
CA LEU A 161 -16.08 -24.71 18.62
C LEU A 161 -15.05 -23.61 18.37
N LEU A 162 -14.83 -22.73 19.35
CA LEU A 162 -13.82 -21.67 19.28
C LEU A 162 -12.40 -22.26 19.21
N VAL A 163 -12.12 -23.33 19.95
CA VAL A 163 -10.81 -24.02 19.88
C VAL A 163 -10.59 -24.60 18.48
N VAL A 164 -11.58 -25.30 17.92
CA VAL A 164 -11.49 -25.86 16.55
C VAL A 164 -11.29 -24.74 15.53
N ALA A 165 -12.08 -23.66 15.64
CA ALA A 165 -11.98 -22.53 14.73
C ALA A 165 -10.62 -21.81 14.86
N ALA A 166 -10.12 -21.61 16.08
CA ALA A 166 -8.82 -21.00 16.33
C ALA A 166 -7.67 -21.83 15.77
N VAL A 167 -7.67 -23.15 15.96
CA VAL A 167 -6.65 -24.05 15.40
C VAL A 167 -6.65 -23.98 13.87
N SER A 168 -7.84 -23.99 13.25
CA SER A 168 -7.98 -23.85 11.80
C SER A 168 -7.46 -22.49 11.29
N SER A 169 -7.86 -21.39 11.92
CA SER A 169 -7.43 -20.04 11.55
C SER A 169 -5.93 -19.82 11.77
N VAL A 170 -5.36 -20.28 12.88
CA VAL A 170 -3.92 -20.17 13.16
C VAL A 170 -3.11 -20.93 12.11
N SER A 171 -3.54 -22.12 11.71
CA SER A 171 -2.89 -22.87 10.62
C SER A 171 -2.95 -22.12 9.29
N GLY A 172 -4.11 -21.53 8.97
CA GLY A 172 -4.30 -20.68 7.80
C GLY A 172 -3.41 -19.43 7.81
N PHE A 173 -3.36 -18.70 8.92
CA PHE A 173 -2.48 -17.54 9.08
C PHE A 173 -1.01 -17.91 9.04
N TYR A 174 -0.62 -19.03 9.63
CA TYR A 174 0.76 -19.52 9.59
C TYR A 174 1.20 -19.80 8.15
N THR A 175 0.37 -20.53 7.40
CA THR A 175 0.65 -20.83 5.99
C THR A 175 0.72 -19.56 5.16
N GLN A 176 -0.30 -18.69 5.23
CA GLN A 176 -0.33 -17.44 4.47
C GLN A 176 0.85 -16.51 4.83
N GLY A 177 1.17 -16.40 6.11
CA GLY A 177 2.27 -15.56 6.60
C GLY A 177 3.64 -16.08 6.19
N THR A 178 3.86 -17.40 6.26
CA THR A 178 5.14 -18.01 5.82
C THR A 178 5.29 -17.97 4.29
N THR A 179 4.24 -18.25 3.53
CA THR A 179 4.24 -18.11 2.06
C THR A 179 4.50 -16.66 1.64
N TYR A 180 3.86 -15.70 2.30
CA TYR A 180 4.07 -14.28 2.04
C TYR A 180 5.50 -13.84 2.38
N ARG A 181 6.02 -14.25 3.55
CA ARG A 181 7.41 -13.97 3.94
C ARG A 181 8.43 -14.57 2.98
N ALA A 182 8.18 -15.75 2.45
CA ALA A 182 9.04 -16.37 1.44
C ALA A 182 9.01 -15.63 0.10
N ASN A 183 7.92 -14.92 -0.20
CA ASN A 183 7.67 -14.28 -1.49
C ASN A 183 7.19 -12.84 -1.33
N VAL A 184 7.88 -12.05 -0.50
CA VAL A 184 7.54 -10.63 -0.34
C VAL A 184 7.61 -9.93 -1.69
N LYS A 185 6.59 -9.12 -1.97
CA LYS A 185 6.43 -8.45 -3.26
C LYS A 185 7.42 -7.31 -3.46
N THR A 186 7.50 -6.40 -2.49
CA THR A 186 8.45 -5.27 -2.49
C THR A 186 8.98 -5.07 -1.07
N ALA A 187 10.18 -5.58 -0.80
CA ALA A 187 10.79 -5.46 0.52
C ALA A 187 11.36 -4.06 0.72
N PHE A 188 10.85 -3.34 1.72
CA PHE A 188 11.20 -1.95 2.01
C PHE A 188 12.72 -1.71 2.16
N CYS A 189 13.40 -2.59 2.90
CA CYS A 189 14.84 -2.46 3.14
C CYS A 189 15.68 -2.60 1.88
N ILE A 190 15.26 -3.47 0.94
CA ILE A 190 15.95 -3.60 -0.34
C ILE A 190 15.74 -2.37 -1.19
N VAL A 191 14.55 -1.77 -1.21
CA VAL A 191 14.34 -0.51 -1.92
C VAL A 191 15.30 0.57 -1.39
N ALA A 192 15.45 0.68 -0.06
CA ALA A 192 16.39 1.64 0.54
C ALA A 192 17.86 1.37 0.15
N GLU A 193 18.31 0.13 0.25
CA GLU A 193 19.71 -0.20 -0.04
C GLU A 193 20.01 -0.20 -1.54
N ARG A 194 19.16 -0.83 -2.33
CA ARG A 194 19.33 -0.96 -3.78
C ARG A 194 19.22 0.39 -4.47
N ASP A 195 18.19 1.16 -4.18
CA ASP A 195 17.94 2.41 -4.91
C ASP A 195 18.55 3.60 -4.19
N ALA A 196 18.29 3.79 -2.89
CA ALA A 196 18.78 4.98 -2.20
C ALA A 196 20.32 5.00 -2.10
N GLN A 197 20.97 3.91 -1.67
CA GLN A 197 22.44 3.90 -1.56
C GLN A 197 23.12 3.97 -2.93
N ALA A 198 22.58 3.28 -3.95
CA ALA A 198 23.15 3.34 -5.30
C ALA A 198 23.03 4.76 -5.88
N VAL A 199 21.85 5.36 -5.81
CA VAL A 199 21.59 6.73 -6.27
C VAL A 199 22.46 7.74 -5.53
N ASN A 200 22.57 7.64 -4.20
CA ASN A 200 23.45 8.51 -3.42
C ASN A 200 24.92 8.36 -3.85
N GLY A 201 25.39 7.13 -4.09
CA GLY A 201 26.75 6.88 -4.58
C GLY A 201 27.00 7.46 -5.98
N PHE A 202 26.04 7.30 -6.90
CA PHE A 202 26.13 7.94 -8.23
C PHE A 202 26.15 9.46 -8.11
N ALA A 203 25.29 10.03 -7.27
CA ALA A 203 25.23 11.46 -7.02
C ALA A 203 26.55 11.99 -6.42
N ASP A 204 27.22 11.22 -5.56
CA ASP A 204 28.53 11.58 -5.01
C ASP A 204 29.64 11.56 -6.08
N ILE A 205 29.69 10.52 -6.92
CA ILE A 205 30.66 10.38 -8.03
C ILE A 205 30.50 11.51 -9.06
N LEU A 206 29.25 11.87 -9.35
CA LEU A 206 28.86 12.96 -10.26
C LEU A 206 28.90 14.34 -9.60
N LYS A 207 29.08 14.42 -8.28
CA LYS A 207 29.00 15.66 -7.49
C LYS A 207 27.69 16.42 -7.68
N LEU A 208 26.58 15.69 -7.79
CA LEU A 208 25.25 16.28 -7.95
C LEU A 208 24.81 17.02 -6.67
N PRO A 209 24.21 18.21 -6.81
CA PRO A 209 23.58 18.91 -5.68
C PRO A 209 22.33 18.17 -5.20
N ASP A 210 21.88 18.46 -3.97
CA ASP A 210 20.64 17.86 -3.42
C ASP A 210 19.37 18.30 -4.17
N THR A 211 19.47 19.34 -5.02
CA THR A 211 18.41 19.75 -5.94
C THR A 211 18.32 18.91 -7.21
N ALA A 212 19.30 18.04 -7.48
CA ALA A 212 19.23 17.08 -8.58
C ALA A 212 18.09 16.08 -8.36
N GLN A 213 17.74 15.36 -9.42
CA GLN A 213 16.58 14.48 -9.48
C GLN A 213 16.95 13.07 -9.96
N VAL A 214 16.29 12.08 -9.36
CA VAL A 214 16.25 10.71 -9.87
C VAL A 214 14.81 10.33 -10.25
N GLY A 215 14.61 9.92 -11.50
CA GLY A 215 13.38 9.28 -11.95
C GLY A 215 13.35 7.82 -11.55
N LEU A 216 12.34 7.37 -10.78
CA LEU A 216 12.27 5.99 -10.30
C LEU A 216 10.84 5.48 -10.08
N ILE A 217 10.71 4.19 -9.84
CA ILE A 217 9.44 3.49 -9.58
C ILE A 217 9.23 3.21 -8.09
N ASP A 218 10.23 2.63 -7.43
CA ASP A 218 10.10 2.18 -6.04
C ASP A 218 10.40 3.33 -5.06
N LEU A 219 9.33 4.01 -4.63
CA LEU A 219 9.45 5.17 -3.74
C LEU A 219 9.85 4.85 -2.31
N GLY A 220 9.28 3.81 -1.71
CA GLY A 220 9.21 3.64 -0.25
C GLY A 220 10.52 3.95 0.49
N GLY A 221 11.48 3.03 0.47
CA GLY A 221 12.77 3.22 1.13
C GLY A 221 13.60 4.36 0.52
N THR A 222 13.47 4.56 -0.79
CA THR A 222 14.24 5.58 -1.52
C THR A 222 13.90 7.00 -1.10
N SER A 223 12.63 7.28 -0.83
CA SER A 223 12.16 8.61 -0.41
C SER A 223 12.68 8.99 0.99
N LEU A 224 13.03 8.01 1.82
CA LEU A 224 13.61 8.25 3.14
C LEU A 224 15.15 8.29 3.12
N GLY A 225 15.79 7.53 2.22
CA GLY A 225 17.23 7.38 2.16
C GLY A 225 17.95 8.28 1.15
N SER A 226 17.27 8.72 0.09
CA SER A 226 17.85 9.56 -0.96
C SER A 226 18.12 10.96 -0.44
N ARG A 227 19.28 11.54 -0.77
CA ARG A 227 19.55 12.96 -0.54
C ARG A 227 19.08 13.87 -1.69
N ILE A 228 18.97 13.31 -2.89
CA ILE A 228 18.50 14.03 -4.07
C ILE A 228 16.98 13.85 -4.23
N ARG A 229 16.34 14.77 -4.96
CA ARG A 229 14.90 14.77 -5.16
C ARG A 229 14.46 13.53 -5.95
N VAL A 230 13.30 13.01 -5.59
CA VAL A 230 12.72 11.85 -6.27
C VAL A 230 11.62 12.33 -7.22
N LEU A 231 11.71 11.90 -8.47
CA LEU A 231 10.66 11.99 -9.47
C LEU A 231 10.03 10.60 -9.60
N ASP A 232 8.80 10.46 -9.13
CA ASP A 232 8.04 9.21 -9.15
C ASP A 232 7.41 8.94 -10.52
N LEU A 233 8.03 8.03 -11.27
CA LEU A 233 7.57 7.59 -12.58
C LEU A 233 6.36 6.63 -12.51
N ALA A 234 5.96 6.17 -11.31
CA ALA A 234 4.75 5.38 -11.09
C ALA A 234 3.53 6.23 -10.63
N GLY A 235 3.70 7.55 -10.44
CA GLY A 235 2.59 8.48 -10.19
C GLY A 235 1.92 8.34 -8.81
N LEU A 236 2.56 7.74 -7.83
CA LEU A 236 2.11 7.69 -6.44
C LEU A 236 2.36 9.03 -5.70
N GLY A 237 3.48 9.70 -5.99
CA GLY A 237 3.92 10.98 -5.42
C GLY A 237 3.78 12.14 -6.40
N ASP A 238 4.01 11.92 -7.69
CA ASP A 238 4.05 12.99 -8.69
C ASP A 238 2.72 13.20 -9.42
N LYS A 239 2.16 14.40 -9.26
CA LYS A 239 0.88 14.80 -9.85
C LYS A 239 0.87 14.69 -11.39
N PRO A 240 1.83 15.26 -12.14
CA PRO A 240 1.81 15.19 -13.60
C PRO A 240 1.91 13.76 -14.11
N ILE A 241 2.78 12.94 -13.52
CA ILE A 241 2.93 11.53 -13.88
C ILE A 241 1.63 10.77 -13.65
N ALA A 242 0.98 10.98 -12.51
CA ALA A 242 -0.32 10.37 -12.23
C ALA A 242 -1.40 10.74 -13.27
N ASP A 243 -1.42 11.99 -13.77
CA ASP A 243 -2.37 12.41 -14.82
C ASP A 243 -2.10 11.72 -16.17
N TYR A 244 -0.84 11.49 -16.52
CA TYR A 244 -0.50 10.75 -17.73
C TYR A 244 -0.84 9.27 -17.61
N LEU A 245 -0.53 8.64 -16.48
CA LEU A 245 -0.87 7.23 -16.23
C LEU A 245 -2.39 7.01 -16.25
N HIS A 246 -3.16 7.89 -15.60
CA HIS A 246 -4.62 7.83 -15.59
C HIS A 246 -5.23 7.85 -17.00
N ARG A 247 -4.64 8.65 -17.90
CA ARG A 247 -5.10 8.78 -19.30
C ARG A 247 -4.48 7.76 -20.24
N ALA A 248 -3.66 6.83 -19.72
CA ALA A 248 -2.83 5.92 -20.51
C ALA A 248 -1.93 6.64 -21.55
N ASP A 249 -1.55 7.89 -21.28
CA ASP A 249 -0.77 8.74 -22.18
C ASP A 249 0.74 8.58 -21.92
N MET A 250 1.28 7.44 -22.36
CA MET A 250 2.71 7.12 -22.18
C MET A 250 3.61 8.06 -22.99
N GLN A 251 3.15 8.55 -24.14
CA GLN A 251 3.90 9.53 -24.94
C GLN A 251 4.03 10.85 -24.18
N GLY A 252 2.92 11.40 -23.66
CA GLY A 252 2.93 12.62 -22.86
C GLY A 252 3.76 12.49 -21.58
N LEU A 253 3.75 11.31 -20.94
CA LEU A 253 4.65 11.02 -19.81
C LEU A 253 6.12 11.13 -20.22
N ARG A 254 6.52 10.48 -21.31
CA ARG A 254 7.90 10.53 -21.82
C ARG A 254 8.30 11.93 -22.26
N ASP A 255 7.40 12.65 -22.92
CA ASP A 255 7.61 14.05 -23.29
C ASP A 255 7.89 14.90 -22.05
N TYR A 256 7.09 14.76 -20.99
CA TYR A 256 7.32 15.45 -19.73
C TYR A 256 8.69 15.10 -19.13
N VAL A 257 9.04 13.81 -19.09
CA VAL A 257 10.30 13.35 -18.49
C VAL A 257 11.51 13.83 -19.28
N PHE A 258 11.51 13.71 -20.61
CA PHE A 258 12.67 14.05 -21.44
C PHE A 258 12.79 15.53 -21.80
N THR A 259 11.71 16.30 -21.75
CA THR A 259 11.74 17.74 -22.13
C THR A 259 11.69 18.68 -20.94
N LYS A 260 10.96 18.31 -19.87
CA LYS A 260 10.68 19.22 -18.74
C LYS A 260 11.36 18.80 -17.46
N ALA A 261 11.16 17.56 -17.01
CA ALA A 261 11.71 17.10 -15.73
C ALA A 261 13.22 16.82 -15.83
N LYS A 262 13.64 16.16 -16.92
CA LYS A 262 15.03 15.83 -17.28
C LYS A 262 15.88 15.35 -16.10
N PRO A 263 15.43 14.33 -15.33
CA PRO A 263 16.17 13.89 -14.13
C PRO A 263 17.60 13.49 -14.49
N GLU A 264 18.57 13.79 -13.63
CA GLU A 264 19.99 13.46 -13.85
C GLU A 264 20.21 11.94 -13.90
N LEU A 265 19.43 11.19 -13.12
CA LEU A 265 19.46 9.74 -13.05
C LEU A 265 18.07 9.17 -13.33
N ILE A 266 18.00 8.00 -13.97
CA ILE A 266 16.76 7.23 -14.11
C ILE A 266 17.03 5.78 -13.70
N THR A 267 16.15 5.21 -12.90
CA THR A 267 16.18 3.79 -12.55
C THR A 267 14.84 3.12 -12.83
N PHE A 268 14.91 1.91 -13.37
CA PHE A 268 13.75 1.05 -13.58
C PHE A 268 13.93 -0.26 -12.82
N ILE A 269 12.81 -0.74 -12.27
CA ILE A 269 12.68 -2.10 -11.77
C ILE A 269 11.75 -2.90 -12.67
N GLY A 270 12.06 -4.17 -12.86
CA GLY A 270 11.24 -5.13 -13.57
C GLY A 270 10.89 -4.69 -14.97
N SER A 271 9.60 -4.76 -15.32
CA SER A 271 9.11 -4.41 -16.65
C SER A 271 8.84 -2.92 -16.84
N TRP A 272 9.08 -2.05 -15.84
CA TRP A 272 8.60 -0.67 -15.88
C TRP A 272 9.18 0.16 -17.02
N ILE A 273 10.41 -0.12 -17.45
CA ILE A 273 11.00 0.52 -18.64
C ILE A 273 10.11 0.28 -19.88
N THR A 274 9.61 -0.94 -20.05
CA THR A 274 8.73 -1.34 -21.15
C THR A 274 7.28 -0.94 -20.91
N THR A 275 6.79 -1.02 -19.67
CA THR A 275 5.43 -0.56 -19.30
C THR A 275 5.25 0.93 -19.61
N LEU A 276 6.25 1.75 -19.31
CA LEU A 276 6.27 3.18 -19.65
C LEU A 276 6.80 3.46 -21.06
N GLN A 277 7.22 2.40 -21.77
CA GLN A 277 7.75 2.40 -23.13
C GLN A 277 8.94 3.37 -23.33
N PHE A 278 9.79 3.53 -22.31
CA PHE A 278 11.02 4.32 -22.41
C PHE A 278 11.99 3.68 -23.42
N ASP A 279 12.01 2.34 -23.50
CA ASP A 279 12.80 1.58 -24.48
C ASP A 279 12.31 1.73 -25.92
N LYS A 280 11.18 2.39 -26.15
CA LYS A 280 10.63 2.66 -27.49
C LYS A 280 10.85 4.10 -27.93
N ASP A 281 11.36 4.96 -27.06
CA ASP A 281 11.54 6.38 -27.33
C ASP A 281 13.02 6.67 -27.65
N PRO A 282 13.36 7.12 -28.88
CA PRO A 282 14.75 7.36 -29.27
C PRO A 282 15.49 8.36 -28.38
N ARG A 283 14.75 9.26 -27.69
CA ARG A 283 15.36 10.22 -26.76
C ARG A 283 15.99 9.53 -25.56
N PHE A 284 15.52 8.35 -25.18
CA PHE A 284 16.12 7.63 -24.06
C PHE A 284 17.57 7.24 -24.38
N ASP A 285 17.80 6.62 -25.54
CA ASP A 285 19.16 6.27 -25.99
C ASP A 285 19.99 7.51 -26.36
N GLN A 286 19.35 8.57 -26.85
CA GLN A 286 20.03 9.82 -27.18
C GLN A 286 20.51 10.55 -25.93
N ASP A 287 19.64 10.75 -24.94
CA ASP A 287 19.86 11.66 -23.82
C ASP A 287 20.40 10.95 -22.58
N TYR A 288 20.29 9.62 -22.49
CA TYR A 288 20.75 8.82 -21.36
C TYR A 288 21.71 7.72 -21.80
N VAL A 289 22.55 7.29 -20.85
CA VAL A 289 23.47 6.16 -21.03
C VAL A 289 23.37 5.22 -19.83
N THR A 290 23.42 3.92 -20.11
CA THR A 290 23.31 2.86 -19.11
C THR A 290 24.55 2.81 -18.22
N ILE A 291 24.34 2.93 -16.91
CA ILE A 291 25.33 2.65 -15.86
C ILE A 291 25.34 1.15 -15.53
N PHE A 292 24.16 0.54 -15.38
CA PHE A 292 24.06 -0.85 -14.97
C PHE A 292 22.77 -1.47 -15.45
N VAL A 293 22.84 -2.74 -15.82
CA VAL A 293 21.67 -3.57 -16.13
C VAL A 293 22.02 -5.02 -15.83
N ASN A 294 21.18 -5.73 -15.08
CA ASN A 294 21.44 -7.14 -14.73
C ASN A 294 20.59 -8.16 -15.49
N GLN A 295 19.64 -7.69 -16.32
CA GLN A 295 18.87 -8.52 -17.26
C GLN A 295 18.58 -7.72 -18.54
N PRO A 296 18.55 -8.38 -19.72
CA PRO A 296 18.20 -7.70 -20.96
C PRO A 296 16.82 -7.03 -20.88
N ILE A 297 16.72 -5.81 -21.44
CA ILE A 297 15.46 -5.07 -21.55
C ILE A 297 14.49 -5.89 -22.41
N GLY A 298 13.26 -6.10 -21.93
CA GLY A 298 12.17 -6.73 -22.70
C GLY A 298 11.80 -8.18 -22.32
N ASN A 299 12.43 -8.79 -21.31
CA ASN A 299 11.95 -10.08 -20.78
C ASN A 299 10.73 -9.82 -19.86
N MET A 300 9.64 -10.59 -19.98
CA MET A 300 8.36 -10.34 -19.28
C MET A 300 8.04 -11.35 -18.16
N THR A 301 8.99 -12.19 -17.74
CA THR A 301 8.70 -13.19 -16.70
C THR A 301 8.56 -12.56 -15.31
N VAL A 302 7.63 -13.12 -14.54
CA VAL A 302 6.95 -12.52 -13.37
C VAL A 302 7.84 -12.39 -12.12
N ASP A 303 9.10 -12.82 -12.15
CA ASP A 303 10.06 -12.60 -11.05
C ASP A 303 11.05 -11.45 -11.34
N SER A 304 10.46 -10.31 -11.68
CA SER A 304 11.15 -9.10 -12.14
C SER A 304 11.66 -8.22 -10.98
N ARG A 305 11.55 -8.70 -9.73
CA ARG A 305 11.87 -7.97 -8.48
C ARG A 305 13.33 -7.56 -8.34
N ASN A 306 14.21 -8.27 -9.04
CA ASN A 306 15.64 -8.00 -9.06
C ASN A 306 16.13 -7.42 -10.38
N TRP A 307 15.27 -7.28 -11.37
CA TRP A 307 15.69 -6.75 -12.65
C TRP A 307 15.74 -5.25 -12.52
N VAL A 308 16.94 -4.70 -12.62
CA VAL A 308 17.14 -3.28 -12.45
C VAL A 308 18.00 -2.74 -13.58
N SER A 309 17.72 -1.51 -13.94
CA SER A 309 18.56 -0.75 -14.84
C SER A 309 18.73 0.67 -14.32
N TYR A 310 19.96 1.15 -14.34
CA TYR A 310 20.34 2.49 -13.90
C TYR A 310 20.95 3.23 -15.07
N HIS A 311 20.52 4.47 -15.25
CA HIS A 311 20.85 5.32 -16.37
C HIS A 311 21.21 6.71 -15.87
N VAL A 312 22.14 7.36 -16.55
CA VAL A 312 22.57 8.73 -16.26
C VAL A 312 22.40 9.57 -17.51
N ARG A 313 22.04 10.84 -17.33
CA ARG A 313 21.95 11.80 -18.43
C ARG A 313 23.32 11.98 -19.08
N ARG A 314 23.37 11.88 -20.41
CA ARG A 314 24.61 11.76 -21.19
C ARG A 314 25.51 13.00 -21.07
N ASP A 315 24.92 14.19 -20.90
CA ASP A 315 25.65 15.46 -20.73
C ASP A 315 26.43 15.56 -19.41
N LEU A 316 26.17 14.66 -18.45
CA LEU A 316 26.83 14.64 -17.14
C LEU A 316 28.08 13.76 -17.10
N VAL A 317 28.35 12.99 -18.15
CA VAL A 317 29.41 11.98 -18.15
C VAL A 317 30.26 12.02 -19.40
N ASP A 318 31.57 11.91 -19.21
CA ASP A 318 32.51 11.48 -20.23
C ASP A 318 32.77 9.96 -20.11
N PRO A 319 33.53 9.33 -21.02
CA PRO A 319 33.81 7.90 -20.94
C PRO A 319 34.49 7.45 -19.63
N ALA A 320 35.33 8.30 -19.04
CA ALA A 320 36.03 7.97 -17.79
C ALA A 320 35.08 8.00 -16.59
N LYS A 321 34.21 9.01 -16.52
CA LYS A 321 33.18 9.15 -15.49
C LYS A 321 32.13 8.04 -15.60
N LEU A 322 31.71 7.69 -16.82
CA LEU A 322 30.83 6.56 -17.04
C LEU A 322 31.44 5.24 -16.56
N ALA A 323 32.73 5.00 -16.87
CA ALA A 323 33.44 3.81 -16.40
C ALA A 323 33.54 3.77 -14.86
N GLU A 324 33.73 4.92 -14.20
CA GLU A 324 33.71 5.01 -12.73
C GLU A 324 32.34 4.64 -12.14
N LEU A 325 31.25 5.15 -12.73
CA LEU A 325 29.89 4.81 -12.32
C LEU A 325 29.58 3.32 -12.52
N GLN A 326 29.98 2.77 -13.68
CA GLN A 326 29.82 1.35 -14.01
C GLN A 326 30.60 0.47 -13.03
N ALA A 327 31.84 0.83 -12.70
CA ALA A 327 32.66 0.11 -11.73
C ALA A 327 32.04 0.14 -10.32
N TYR A 328 31.53 1.29 -9.89
CA TYR A 328 30.81 1.41 -8.61
C TYR A 328 29.54 0.55 -8.60
N ALA A 329 28.73 0.61 -9.66
CA ALA A 329 27.50 -0.16 -9.77
C ALA A 329 27.78 -1.67 -9.75
N GLN A 330 28.78 -2.13 -10.52
CA GLN A 330 29.16 -3.53 -10.58
C GLN A 330 29.69 -4.07 -9.24
N LYS A 331 30.32 -3.21 -8.44
CA LYS A 331 30.78 -3.56 -7.09
C LYS A 331 29.63 -3.63 -6.08
N THR A 332 28.70 -2.68 -6.16
CA THR A 332 27.71 -2.44 -5.09
C THR A 332 26.39 -3.19 -5.31
N LEU A 333 25.88 -3.24 -6.54
CA LEU A 333 24.53 -3.76 -6.81
C LEU A 333 24.44 -5.29 -6.77
N PRO A 334 25.34 -6.09 -7.38
CA PRO A 334 25.18 -7.55 -7.38
C PRO A 334 25.06 -8.17 -5.98
N PRO A 335 25.86 -7.77 -4.96
CA PRO A 335 25.67 -8.26 -3.59
C PRO A 335 24.28 -7.93 -3.01
N ILE A 336 23.79 -6.71 -3.22
CA ILE A 336 22.46 -6.28 -2.72
C ILE A 336 21.34 -7.07 -3.41
N LEU A 337 21.45 -7.28 -4.72
CA LEU A 337 20.47 -8.05 -5.50
C LEU A 337 20.45 -9.52 -5.09
N GLU A 338 21.62 -10.10 -4.75
CA GLU A 338 21.69 -11.45 -4.20
C GLU A 338 21.01 -11.54 -2.83
N LEU A 339 21.25 -10.55 -1.95
CA LEU A 339 20.56 -10.44 -0.66
C LEU A 339 19.03 -10.29 -0.83
N ASN A 340 18.55 -9.70 -1.93
CA ASN A 340 17.11 -9.59 -2.17
C ASN A 340 16.40 -10.94 -2.31
N LYS A 341 17.11 -11.99 -2.75
CA LYS A 341 16.54 -13.35 -2.83
C LYS A 341 16.07 -13.88 -1.48
N THR A 342 16.58 -13.33 -0.37
CA THR A 342 16.22 -13.71 1.01
C THR A 342 15.64 -12.54 1.82
N ALA A 343 15.26 -11.42 1.17
CA ALA A 343 14.91 -10.16 1.83
C ALA A 343 13.72 -10.21 2.80
N GLY A 344 12.82 -11.19 2.68
CA GLY A 344 11.62 -11.29 3.52
C GLY A 344 11.89 -11.50 5.02
N LEU A 345 13.14 -11.72 5.42
CA LEU A 345 13.55 -12.01 6.80
C LEU A 345 14.49 -10.95 7.41
N ARG A 346 14.86 -9.92 6.66
CA ARG A 346 15.95 -9.01 7.05
C ARG A 346 15.43 -7.65 7.50
N GLY A 347 16.05 -7.09 8.54
CA GLY A 347 15.92 -5.67 8.90
C GLY A 347 16.92 -4.80 8.12
N CYS A 348 16.64 -3.52 8.00
CA CYS A 348 17.57 -2.55 7.39
C CYS A 348 18.35 -1.83 8.48
N ALA A 349 19.54 -1.34 8.14
CA ALA A 349 20.26 -0.35 8.93
C ALA A 349 19.45 0.97 9.01
N ASN A 350 19.87 1.91 9.85
CA ASN A 350 19.21 3.21 9.97
C ASN A 350 19.13 3.92 8.60
N ILE A 351 17.91 4.12 8.13
CA ILE A 351 17.63 4.83 6.88
C ILE A 351 17.58 6.32 7.21
N GLN A 352 18.48 7.07 6.60
CA GLN A 352 18.57 8.51 6.70
C GLN A 352 18.94 9.10 5.35
N PRO A 353 18.56 10.35 5.05
CA PRO A 353 18.93 11.02 3.81
C PRO A 353 20.45 10.97 3.59
N GLY A 354 20.87 10.56 2.40
CA GLY A 354 22.29 10.44 2.05
C GLY A 354 22.96 9.18 2.58
N MET A 355 22.21 8.16 3.01
CA MET A 355 22.77 6.88 3.44
C MET A 355 23.70 6.28 2.39
N LYS A 356 24.81 5.71 2.87
CA LYS A 356 25.87 5.09 2.05
C LYS A 356 25.91 3.59 2.28
N VAL A 357 26.57 2.89 1.36
CA VAL A 357 26.92 1.48 1.52
C VAL A 357 27.82 1.36 2.75
N SER A 358 27.42 0.53 3.71
CA SER A 358 28.18 0.24 4.93
C SER A 358 29.38 -0.66 4.65
#